data_AF-A0AAJ2IHV5-F1
#
_entry.id   AF-A0AAJ2IHV5-F1
#
_cell.length_a   1.000
_cell.length_b   1.000
_cell.length_c   1.000
_cell.angle_alpha   90.00
_cell.angle_beta   90.00
_cell.angle_gamma   90.00
#
_symmetry.space_group_name_H-M   'P 1'
#
loop_
_entity.id
_entity.type
_entity.pdbx_description
1 polymer ?
#
loop_
_entity_poly.entity_id
_entity_poly.type
_entity_poly.pdbx_seq_one_letter_code
_entity_poly.pdbx_strand_id
1 'polypeptide(L)'
;MGAHRIGRAAAAIGTVALCAVAVVSGCSSSPAREATGTDPAAHPSSPSAPPAGFGDTALWSIPFLSQPKIVKDGFVGVVDSSDASGSHRVQVLDDTGTPRFGVDVPADRDKFAVTSTHNRELLITEDIDDPGSGAPATMTARDTRTGDLVWGPVSTAGCLTGSGLLIDADCSQTAKPAAVAAISATDGHRTDLTGAISESGGYAVTVDGDTARIVTADTGNTAWSTDTLTPPPAAIPGTARFVATAGNAVVVAWTIPTRPEPIQAVYRLSDAEIRWISGSRSPMVVTADSSSGATMITTADLTDDGIAVLFEQYGTRGFTADQFPGADRFALVGGVVYGASDSGVTAIDATSGRVTGTSPSAAPTAVTSNGVALAQSSDGYTAFKVIPHF
;
A
#
# COMPACT_ATOMS: atom_id res chain seq x y z
N MET A 1 -15.06 71.50 16.85
CA MET A 1 -14.52 72.31 15.73
C MET A 1 -13.25 72.99 16.21
N GLY A 2 -12.10 72.58 15.71
CA GLY A 2 -10.81 73.16 16.05
C GLY A 2 -9.76 72.60 15.10
N ALA A 3 -9.25 73.46 14.22
CA ALA A 3 -8.16 73.17 13.30
C ALA A 3 -7.00 74.11 13.64
N HIS A 4 -5.79 73.58 13.83
CA HIS A 4 -4.50 74.25 13.63
C HIS A 4 -3.45 73.15 13.49
N ARG A 5 -2.93 72.93 12.28
CA ARG A 5 -1.78 73.56 11.59
C ARG A 5 -0.41 72.97 11.99
N ILE A 6 0.30 72.67 10.91
CA ILE A 6 1.58 71.97 10.71
C ILE A 6 2.77 72.88 11.09
N GLY A 7 3.86 72.29 11.59
CA GLY A 7 5.17 72.95 11.70
C GLY A 7 6.29 71.96 12.03
N ARG A 8 7.34 71.96 11.22
CA ARG A 8 8.39 70.93 11.06
C ARG A 8 9.65 71.14 11.93
N ALA A 9 10.31 70.00 12.17
CA ALA A 9 11.75 69.70 12.00
C ALA A 9 12.82 69.98 13.09
N ALA A 10 13.61 68.90 13.25
CA ALA A 10 15.05 68.81 13.52
C ALA A 10 15.53 68.99 14.97
N ALA A 11 16.57 68.29 15.47
CA ALA A 11 17.28 67.06 15.11
C ALA A 11 18.30 66.81 16.25
N ALA A 12 18.74 65.56 16.37
CA ALA A 12 20.10 65.14 16.75
C ALA A 12 20.44 64.74 18.21
N ILE A 13 20.60 63.42 18.35
CA ILE A 13 21.74 62.64 18.90
C ILE A 13 21.91 62.58 20.43
N GLY A 14 21.76 61.35 20.95
CA GLY A 14 22.24 60.91 22.25
C GLY A 14 22.15 59.39 22.38
N THR A 15 23.15 58.69 21.85
CA THR A 15 23.35 57.24 21.93
C THR A 15 23.74 56.84 23.35
N VAL A 16 22.95 55.99 24.03
CA VAL A 16 23.42 55.11 25.11
C VAL A 16 22.69 53.77 25.01
N ALA A 17 23.46 52.70 25.21
CA ALA A 17 23.18 51.33 24.84
C ALA A 17 22.51 50.49 25.95
N LEU A 18 22.03 49.31 25.51
CA LEU A 18 21.74 48.07 26.26
C LEU A 18 20.57 48.07 27.27
N CYS A 19 19.47 47.39 26.90
CA CYS A 19 19.20 45.99 27.29
C CYS A 19 17.79 45.60 26.82
N ALA A 20 17.72 44.66 25.88
CA ALA A 20 16.48 44.05 25.43
C ALA A 20 16.15 42.84 26.31
N VAL A 21 14.97 42.82 26.92
CA VAL A 21 14.27 41.59 27.34
C VAL A 21 12.84 41.72 26.82
N ALA A 22 12.61 41.21 25.62
CA ALA A 22 11.28 40.95 25.12
C ALA A 22 10.92 39.51 25.51
N VAL A 23 9.96 39.37 26.42
CA VAL A 23 9.38 38.09 26.81
C VAL A 23 8.49 37.62 25.66
N VAL A 24 9.02 36.73 24.83
CA VAL A 24 8.25 35.91 23.88
C VAL A 24 8.22 34.50 24.46
N SER A 25 7.14 34.16 25.17
CA SER A 25 6.75 32.78 25.42
C SER A 25 5.87 32.42 24.21
N GLY A 26 6.30 31.70 23.18
CA GLY A 26 7.06 30.46 23.21
C GLY A 26 6.09 29.29 23.08
N CYS A 27 5.28 29.24 22.01
CA CYS A 27 4.67 27.99 21.56
C CYS A 27 5.80 27.11 21.04
N SER A 28 6.33 26.26 21.90
CA SER A 28 7.34 25.27 21.54
C SER A 28 6.69 24.23 20.62
N SER A 29 6.85 24.40 19.31
CA SER A 29 6.81 23.27 18.39
C SER A 29 7.99 22.37 18.74
N SER A 30 7.74 21.27 19.44
CA SER A 30 8.77 20.27 19.71
C SER A 30 9.37 19.80 18.37
N PRO A 31 10.70 19.76 18.23
CA PRO A 31 11.31 19.17 17.04
C PRO A 31 11.00 17.67 17.01
N ALA A 32 10.63 17.18 15.83
CA ALA A 32 10.43 15.75 15.60
C ALA A 32 11.71 14.98 15.97
N ARG A 33 11.52 13.87 16.69
CA ARG A 33 12.61 12.98 17.13
C ARG A 33 13.31 12.39 15.89
N GLU A 34 14.63 12.41 15.89
CA GLU A 34 15.48 11.79 14.87
C GLU A 34 15.14 10.28 14.80
N ALA A 35 14.65 9.83 13.64
CA ALA A 35 14.31 8.43 13.40
C ALA A 35 15.60 7.63 13.14
N THR A 36 16.33 7.27 14.19
CA THR A 36 17.51 6.41 14.07
C THR A 36 17.07 4.96 13.82
N GLY A 37 17.46 4.38 12.68
CA GLY A 37 17.23 2.95 12.41
C GLY A 37 18.00 2.06 13.40
N THR A 38 17.35 1.02 13.91
CA THR A 38 18.00 -0.05 14.68
C THR A 38 18.40 -1.22 13.80
N ASP A 39 19.29 -2.05 14.35
CA ASP A 39 20.01 -3.21 13.84
C ASP A 39 19.81 -3.62 12.38
N PRO A 40 20.90 -3.75 11.60
CA PRO A 40 20.83 -4.19 10.22
C PRO A 40 20.25 -5.60 10.10
N ALA A 41 19.67 -5.89 8.93
CA ALA A 41 19.26 -7.25 8.60
C ALA A 41 20.44 -8.20 8.78
N ALA A 42 20.18 -9.35 9.40
CA ALA A 42 21.21 -10.31 9.74
C ALA A 42 21.60 -11.15 8.52
N HIS A 43 22.77 -11.76 8.56
CA HIS A 43 23.06 -12.84 7.63
C HIS A 43 22.13 -14.02 7.90
N PRO A 44 21.64 -14.71 6.85
CA PRO A 44 20.72 -15.82 6.99
C PRO A 44 21.33 -16.96 7.81
N SER A 45 20.60 -17.45 8.81
CA SER A 45 21.08 -18.46 9.76
C SER A 45 21.10 -19.86 9.16
N SER A 46 20.32 -20.09 8.10
CA SER A 46 20.17 -21.38 7.43
C SER A 46 20.02 -21.21 5.91
N PRO A 47 20.46 -22.21 5.11
CA PRO A 47 20.20 -22.20 3.68
C PRO A 47 18.70 -22.31 3.43
N SER A 48 18.08 -21.22 3.03
CA SER A 48 16.72 -21.22 2.50
C SER A 48 16.81 -21.51 1.01
N ALA A 49 16.03 -22.47 0.52
CA ALA A 49 15.94 -22.70 -0.93
C ALA A 49 15.39 -21.40 -1.59
N PRO A 50 15.98 -20.94 -2.70
CA PRO A 50 15.59 -19.68 -3.33
C PRO A 50 14.22 -19.82 -3.98
N PRO A 51 13.44 -18.73 -4.09
CA PRO A 51 12.24 -18.73 -4.90
C PRO A 51 12.57 -18.97 -6.37
N ALA A 52 11.59 -19.46 -7.13
CA ALA A 52 11.74 -19.68 -8.56
C ALA A 52 12.13 -18.37 -9.30
N GLY A 53 13.20 -18.41 -10.10
CA GLY A 53 13.74 -17.26 -10.83
C GLY A 53 14.81 -16.44 -10.08
N PHE A 54 15.24 -16.87 -8.88
CA PHE A 54 16.22 -16.18 -8.05
C PHE A 54 17.49 -17.00 -7.83
N GLY A 55 18.58 -16.29 -7.52
CA GLY A 55 19.88 -16.90 -7.28
C GLY A 55 19.92 -17.71 -5.97
N ASP A 56 20.76 -18.74 -5.95
CA ASP A 56 20.88 -19.69 -4.83
C ASP A 56 21.47 -19.09 -3.55
N THR A 57 21.98 -17.85 -3.61
CA THR A 57 22.60 -17.17 -2.48
C THR A 57 21.61 -16.21 -1.83
N ALA A 58 21.22 -16.53 -0.60
CA ALA A 58 20.49 -15.62 0.26
C ALA A 58 21.38 -14.43 0.66
N LEU A 59 20.83 -13.22 0.60
CA LEU A 59 21.57 -11.98 0.85
C LEU A 59 21.58 -11.62 2.34
N TRP A 60 20.38 -11.55 2.93
CA TRP A 60 20.11 -11.14 4.30
C TRP A 60 18.73 -11.66 4.73
N SER A 61 18.49 -11.68 6.03
CA SER A 61 17.22 -12.09 6.64
C SER A 61 16.77 -11.08 7.69
N ILE A 62 15.45 -10.92 7.83
CA ILE A 62 14.85 -10.06 8.84
C ILE A 62 13.57 -10.70 9.41
N PRO A 63 13.37 -10.66 10.74
CA PRO A 63 12.20 -11.25 11.39
C PRO A 63 10.99 -10.32 11.33
N PHE A 64 10.49 -9.97 10.13
CA PHE A 64 9.24 -9.22 10.06
C PHE A 64 8.08 -10.05 10.63
N LEU A 65 7.30 -9.43 11.51
CA LEU A 65 6.12 -9.99 12.18
C LEU A 65 4.90 -10.05 11.25
N SER A 66 4.89 -9.24 10.20
CA SER A 66 3.81 -9.12 9.23
C SER A 66 4.35 -9.18 7.80
N GLN A 67 3.45 -9.39 6.83
CA GLN A 67 3.78 -9.30 5.42
C GLN A 67 4.43 -7.94 5.09
N PRO A 68 5.66 -7.91 4.55
CA PRO A 68 6.34 -6.68 4.21
C PRO A 68 5.70 -6.03 2.96
N LYS A 69 5.85 -4.71 2.86
CA LYS A 69 5.51 -3.94 1.67
C LYS A 69 6.77 -3.44 0.99
N ILE A 70 6.68 -3.18 -0.30
CA ILE A 70 7.77 -2.61 -1.09
C ILE A 70 7.73 -1.10 -0.92
N VAL A 71 8.91 -0.49 -0.82
CA VAL A 71 9.08 0.95 -0.80
C VAL A 71 10.21 1.35 -1.73
N LYS A 72 9.88 1.90 -2.91
CA LYS A 72 10.82 2.17 -4.01
C LYS A 72 11.72 0.96 -4.32
N ASP A 73 12.97 1.04 -3.89
CA ASP A 73 14.06 0.10 -4.08
C ASP A 73 14.32 -0.75 -2.83
N GLY A 74 13.45 -0.71 -1.82
CA GLY A 74 13.61 -1.41 -0.55
C GLY A 74 12.31 -1.99 0.01
N PHE A 75 12.30 -2.24 1.30
CA PHE A 75 11.21 -2.91 1.99
C PHE A 75 10.83 -2.22 3.30
N VAL A 76 9.58 -2.38 3.71
CA VAL A 76 9.09 -1.96 5.02
C VAL A 76 8.26 -3.06 5.65
N GLY A 77 8.44 -3.26 6.95
CA GLY A 77 7.67 -4.22 7.72
C GLY A 77 7.79 -3.97 9.21
N VAL A 78 7.02 -4.72 9.99
CA VAL A 78 6.99 -4.61 11.45
C VAL A 78 8.01 -5.59 12.04
N VAL A 79 8.87 -5.13 12.95
CA VAL A 79 9.75 -5.97 13.78
C VAL A 79 9.48 -5.72 15.26
N ASP A 80 9.91 -6.64 16.11
CA ASP A 80 9.94 -6.41 17.56
C ASP A 80 10.84 -5.21 17.89
N SER A 81 10.38 -4.30 18.76
CA SER A 81 11.22 -3.21 19.25
C SER A 81 12.09 -3.71 20.41
N SER A 82 13.41 -3.57 20.26
CA SER A 82 14.37 -3.88 21.33
C SER A 82 14.32 -2.87 22.49
N ASP A 83 13.74 -1.69 22.26
CA ASP A 83 14.00 -0.51 23.08
C ASP A 83 12.87 -0.22 24.08
N ALA A 84 11.65 -0.72 23.83
CA ALA A 84 10.51 -0.49 24.72
C ALA A 84 9.51 -1.66 24.72
N SER A 85 9.24 -2.18 25.92
CA SER A 85 8.20 -3.18 26.14
C SER A 85 6.82 -2.63 25.75
N GLY A 86 6.08 -3.36 24.91
CA GLY A 86 4.74 -2.96 24.45
C GLY A 86 4.72 -2.07 23.20
N SER A 87 5.86 -1.94 22.51
CA SER A 87 5.96 -1.30 21.21
C SER A 87 6.51 -2.25 20.16
N HIS A 88 6.09 -2.06 18.91
CA HIS A 88 6.74 -2.63 17.73
C HIS A 88 7.47 -1.52 16.98
N ARG A 89 8.32 -1.89 16.04
CA ARG A 89 9.00 -0.93 15.15
C ARG A 89 8.64 -1.21 13.70
N VAL A 90 8.11 -0.20 13.02
CA VAL A 90 7.96 -0.23 11.56
C VAL A 90 9.30 0.19 10.96
N GLN A 91 10.01 -0.78 10.39
CA GLN A 91 11.39 -0.65 9.93
C GLN A 91 11.43 -0.54 8.41
N VAL A 92 12.09 0.52 7.91
CA VAL A 92 12.37 0.70 6.49
C VAL A 92 13.81 0.29 6.19
N LEU A 93 13.99 -0.56 5.18
CA LEU A 93 15.27 -1.07 4.70
C LEU A 93 15.47 -0.71 3.23
N ASP A 94 16.73 -0.58 2.80
CA ASP A 94 17.07 -0.68 1.38
C ASP A 94 17.16 -2.15 0.90
N ASP A 95 17.51 -2.36 -0.37
CA ASP A 95 17.67 -3.70 -0.97
C ASP A 95 18.87 -4.49 -0.43
N THR A 96 19.79 -3.84 0.26
CA THR A 96 20.93 -4.48 0.91
C THR A 96 20.62 -4.94 2.34
N GLY A 97 19.42 -4.64 2.83
CA GLY A 97 19.02 -4.94 4.21
C GLY A 97 19.53 -3.89 5.20
N THR A 98 20.03 -2.75 4.72
CA THR A 98 20.50 -1.65 5.56
C THR A 98 19.29 -0.81 6.02
N PRO A 99 19.13 -0.58 7.33
CA PRO A 99 18.10 0.30 7.87
C PRO A 99 18.26 1.73 7.35
N ARG A 100 17.18 2.28 6.79
CA ARG A 100 17.10 3.73 6.48
C ARG A 100 16.67 4.51 7.72
N PHE A 101 15.54 4.09 8.29
CA PHE A 101 14.97 4.64 9.51
C PHE A 101 13.93 3.64 10.07
N GLY A 102 13.61 3.77 11.34
CA GLY A 102 12.55 3.01 12.00
C GLY A 102 11.62 3.94 12.78
N VAL A 103 10.37 3.51 12.94
CA VAL A 103 9.35 4.25 13.70
C VAL A 103 8.74 3.33 14.75
N ASP A 104 8.79 3.75 16.01
CA ASP A 104 8.15 3.01 17.09
C ASP A 104 6.64 3.29 17.10
N VAL A 105 5.88 2.21 17.13
CA VAL A 105 4.41 2.21 17.15
C VAL A 105 3.92 1.36 18.31
N PRO A 106 2.72 1.62 18.87
CA PRO A 106 2.13 0.72 19.86
C PRO A 106 1.98 -0.69 19.28
N ALA A 107 2.29 -1.73 20.06
CA ALA A 107 2.26 -3.11 19.57
C ALA A 107 0.87 -3.56 19.10
N ASP A 108 -0.19 -3.01 19.69
CA ASP A 108 -1.59 -3.24 19.31
C ASP A 108 -2.06 -2.40 18.11
N ARG A 109 -1.19 -1.51 17.60
CA ARG A 109 -1.42 -0.58 16.47
C ARG A 109 -0.29 -0.67 15.43
N ASP A 110 0.14 -1.88 15.15
CA ASP A 110 1.24 -2.19 14.24
C ASP A 110 0.90 -2.07 12.75
N LYS A 111 -0.29 -1.58 12.41
CA LYS A 111 -0.70 -1.36 11.03
C LYS A 111 -0.03 -0.13 10.46
N PHE A 112 0.39 -0.26 9.21
CA PHE A 112 0.99 0.83 8.46
C PHE A 112 0.51 0.81 7.00
N ALA A 113 0.55 1.97 6.36
CA ALA A 113 0.25 2.11 4.96
C ALA A 113 1.47 2.64 4.19
N VAL A 114 1.64 2.12 2.97
CA VAL A 114 2.56 2.68 1.99
C VAL A 114 1.70 3.23 0.87
N THR A 115 1.94 4.46 0.48
CA THR A 115 1.22 5.13 -0.59
C THR A 115 2.16 5.99 -1.40
N SER A 116 1.73 6.38 -2.60
CA SER A 116 2.47 7.29 -3.45
C SER A 116 1.67 8.56 -3.66
N THR A 117 2.35 9.70 -3.54
CA THR A 117 1.87 11.01 -4.03
C THR A 117 2.78 11.43 -5.18
N HIS A 118 2.38 12.46 -5.93
CA HIS A 118 3.00 12.89 -7.21
C HIS A 118 4.51 12.64 -7.38
N ASN A 119 5.34 12.92 -6.36
CA ASN A 119 6.80 12.80 -6.45
C ASN A 119 7.47 12.00 -5.33
N ARG A 120 6.69 11.35 -4.46
CA ARG A 120 7.24 10.68 -3.28
C ARG A 120 6.36 9.53 -2.86
N GLU A 121 7.02 8.52 -2.32
CA GLU A 121 6.37 7.40 -1.66
C GLU A 121 6.46 7.66 -0.15
N LEU A 122 5.34 7.44 0.53
CA LEU A 122 5.12 7.80 1.91
C LEU A 122 4.82 6.55 2.73
N LEU A 123 5.44 6.50 3.91
CA LEU A 123 5.08 5.58 4.98
C LEU A 123 4.17 6.32 5.96
N ILE A 124 2.99 5.76 6.22
CA ILE A 124 2.05 6.26 7.22
C ILE A 124 2.00 5.28 8.40
N THR A 125 2.25 5.80 9.59
CA THR A 125 2.33 5.04 10.85
C THR A 125 1.54 5.73 11.96
N GLU A 126 1.12 4.93 12.96
CA GLU A 126 0.55 5.41 14.22
C GLU A 126 1.66 5.57 15.26
N ASP A 127 2.26 6.74 15.28
CA ASP A 127 3.45 7.05 16.06
C ASP A 127 3.14 7.25 17.55
N ILE A 128 4.11 6.88 18.38
CA ILE A 128 4.14 7.27 19.79
C ILE A 128 4.71 8.68 19.90
N ASP A 129 3.89 9.67 20.28
CA ASP A 129 4.35 11.06 20.49
C ASP A 129 5.41 11.16 21.61
N ASP A 130 5.25 10.37 22.69
CA ASP A 130 6.23 10.17 23.77
C ASP A 130 5.88 8.91 24.59
N PRO A 131 6.77 7.89 24.69
CA PRO A 131 6.50 6.62 25.39
C PRO A 131 6.25 6.76 26.90
N GLY A 132 6.38 7.96 27.48
CA GLY A 132 5.97 8.26 28.87
C GLY A 132 4.67 9.06 29.04
N SER A 133 4.06 9.55 27.96
CA SER A 133 2.99 10.56 28.04
C SER A 133 1.59 10.00 28.25
N GLY A 134 1.36 8.72 27.92
CA GLY A 134 0.00 8.16 27.82
C GLY A 134 -0.87 8.83 26.75
N ALA A 135 -0.26 9.64 25.87
CA ALA A 135 -0.97 10.29 24.77
C ALA A 135 -1.38 9.27 23.71
N PRO A 136 -2.54 9.46 23.05
CA PRO A 136 -2.98 8.60 21.96
C PRO A 136 -1.98 8.65 20.80
N ALA A 137 -1.84 7.53 20.08
CA ALA A 137 -1.00 7.49 18.88
C ALA A 137 -1.47 8.54 17.85
N THR A 138 -0.53 9.21 17.20
CA THR A 138 -0.81 10.18 16.14
C THR A 138 -0.42 9.61 14.79
N MET A 139 -1.10 10.03 13.73
CA MET A 139 -0.70 9.64 12.38
C MET A 139 0.29 10.64 11.80
N THR A 140 1.34 10.11 11.20
CA THR A 140 2.34 10.88 10.47
C THR A 140 2.61 10.23 9.14
N ALA A 141 3.06 11.03 8.17
CA ALA A 141 3.65 10.53 6.94
C ALA A 141 5.13 10.89 6.86
N ARG A 142 5.96 9.93 6.48
CA ARG A 142 7.39 10.11 6.24
C ARG A 142 7.77 9.71 4.83
N ASP A 143 8.73 10.41 4.23
CA ASP A 143 9.33 9.98 2.96
C ASP A 143 10.08 8.66 3.18
N THR A 144 9.75 7.62 2.41
CA THR A 144 10.33 6.27 2.55
C THR A 144 11.83 6.20 2.25
N ARG A 145 12.40 7.25 1.62
CA ARG A 145 13.82 7.33 1.30
C ARG A 145 14.64 7.99 2.41
N THR A 146 14.11 9.03 3.05
CA THR A 146 14.88 9.84 4.01
C THR A 146 14.39 9.74 5.45
N GLY A 147 13.16 9.28 5.67
CA GLY A 147 12.52 9.32 6.98
C GLY A 147 12.02 10.72 7.38
N ASP A 148 12.18 11.73 6.51
CA ASP A 148 11.75 13.09 6.79
C ASP A 148 10.22 13.14 6.92
N LEU A 149 9.75 13.83 7.96
CA LEU A 149 8.34 14.08 8.18
C LEU A 149 7.78 14.95 7.04
N VAL A 150 6.76 14.45 6.36
CA VAL A 150 6.05 15.14 5.27
C VAL A 150 4.83 15.87 5.81
N TRP A 151 4.04 15.19 6.64
CA TRP A 151 2.94 15.79 7.40
C TRP A 151 2.71 15.02 8.70
N GLY A 152 1.99 15.64 9.63
CA GLY A 152 1.73 15.14 10.98
C GLY A 152 2.48 15.93 12.06
N PRO A 153 2.24 15.62 13.34
CA PRO A 153 1.25 14.64 13.82
C PRO A 153 -0.20 15.09 13.58
N VAL A 154 -1.04 14.17 13.09
CA VAL A 154 -2.48 14.37 12.97
C VAL A 154 -3.19 13.42 13.94
N SER A 155 -4.05 13.97 14.79
CA SER A 155 -4.90 13.15 15.65
C SER A 155 -5.98 12.48 14.81
N THR A 156 -6.01 11.15 14.84
CA THR A 156 -7.06 10.36 14.22
C THR A 156 -7.83 9.68 15.35
N ALA A 157 -9.13 9.93 15.41
CA ALA A 157 -10.01 9.18 16.30
C ALA A 157 -10.17 7.76 15.71
N GLY A 158 -9.20 6.87 16.00
CA GLY A 158 -9.16 5.48 15.53
C GLY A 158 -7.76 4.98 15.18
N CYS A 159 -7.70 3.80 14.55
CA CYS A 159 -6.48 3.13 14.09
C CYS A 159 -6.53 2.81 12.59
N LEU A 160 -5.36 2.59 11.97
CA LEU A 160 -5.31 2.11 10.59
C LEU A 160 -5.93 0.70 10.48
N THR A 161 -6.78 0.50 9.49
CA THR A 161 -7.37 -0.83 9.21
C THR A 161 -6.38 -1.81 8.60
N GLY A 162 -5.32 -1.30 7.96
CA GLY A 162 -4.40 -2.06 7.10
C GLY A 162 -4.83 -2.15 5.62
N SER A 163 -6.09 -1.83 5.30
CA SER A 163 -6.64 -1.83 3.93
C SER A 163 -6.52 -0.45 3.29
N GLY A 164 -5.27 0.02 3.10
CA GLY A 164 -4.98 1.38 2.64
C GLY A 164 -5.05 2.40 3.79
N LEU A 165 -5.39 3.65 3.47
CA LEU A 165 -5.48 4.78 4.40
C LEU A 165 -6.87 4.90 5.04
N LEU A 166 -7.44 3.79 5.49
CA LEU A 166 -8.74 3.74 6.17
C LEU A 166 -8.58 3.66 7.69
N ILE A 167 -9.51 4.30 8.41
CA ILE A 167 -9.54 4.39 9.87
C ILE A 167 -10.68 3.57 10.45
N ASP A 168 -10.37 2.71 11.41
CA ASP A 168 -11.33 2.05 12.32
C ASP A 168 -11.41 2.82 13.63
N ALA A 169 -12.61 3.24 14.04
CA ALA A 169 -12.82 3.97 15.29
C ALA A 169 -12.46 3.12 16.53
N ASP A 170 -12.73 1.81 16.46
CA ASP A 170 -12.63 0.90 17.60
C ASP A 170 -11.28 0.20 17.67
N CYS A 171 -10.38 0.47 16.71
CA CYS A 171 -9.10 -0.23 16.58
C CYS A 171 -9.28 -1.76 16.61
N SER A 172 -10.33 -2.25 15.95
CA SER A 172 -10.70 -3.66 16.02
C SER A 172 -9.66 -4.49 15.29
N GLN A 173 -9.14 -5.53 15.95
CA GLN A 173 -8.23 -6.49 15.31
C GLN A 173 -9.02 -7.54 14.50
N THR A 174 -10.17 -7.16 13.94
CA THR A 174 -11.01 -8.06 13.16
C THR A 174 -10.48 -8.18 11.74
N ALA A 175 -10.78 -9.28 11.06
CA ALA A 175 -10.36 -9.49 9.67
C ALA A 175 -11.05 -8.52 8.67
N LYS A 176 -12.11 -7.83 9.09
CA LYS A 176 -12.89 -6.87 8.29
C LYS A 176 -13.32 -5.68 9.15
N PRO A 177 -12.39 -4.80 9.53
CA PRO A 177 -12.71 -3.63 10.33
C PRO A 177 -13.67 -2.71 9.55
N ALA A 178 -14.63 -2.11 10.26
CA ALA A 178 -15.59 -1.20 9.66
C ALA A 178 -14.97 0.21 9.62
N ALA A 179 -14.51 0.64 8.44
CA ALA A 179 -13.93 1.97 8.32
C ALA A 179 -14.98 3.06 8.63
N VAL A 180 -14.55 4.07 9.39
CA VAL A 180 -15.33 5.27 9.70
C VAL A 180 -14.80 6.52 8.99
N ALA A 181 -13.57 6.47 8.49
CA ALA A 181 -12.92 7.57 7.80
C ALA A 181 -11.79 7.09 6.89
N ALA A 182 -11.36 7.99 6.01
CA ALA A 182 -10.14 7.87 5.24
C ALA A 182 -9.19 9.04 5.58
N ILE A 183 -7.90 8.82 5.38
CA ILE A 183 -6.86 9.85 5.51
C ILE A 183 -6.30 10.17 4.12
N SER A 184 -6.23 11.45 3.80
CA SER A 184 -5.57 11.96 2.61
C SER A 184 -4.06 11.71 2.70
N ALA A 185 -3.51 10.99 1.72
CA ALA A 185 -2.07 10.80 1.57
C ALA A 185 -1.30 12.13 1.42
N THR A 186 -1.96 13.18 0.94
CA THR A 186 -1.34 14.45 0.56
C THR A 186 -0.97 15.29 1.79
N ASP A 187 -1.86 15.36 2.77
CA ASP A 187 -1.80 16.31 3.87
C ASP A 187 -2.29 15.76 5.22
N GLY A 188 -2.67 14.48 5.28
CA GLY A 188 -3.20 13.86 6.48
C GLY A 188 -4.64 14.30 6.81
N HIS A 189 -5.33 15.01 5.91
CA HIS A 189 -6.71 15.41 6.14
C HIS A 189 -7.61 14.19 6.34
N ARG A 190 -8.45 14.24 7.39
CA ARG A 190 -9.43 13.20 7.67
C ARG A 190 -10.75 13.52 6.97
N THR A 191 -11.23 12.55 6.22
CA THR A 191 -12.54 12.57 5.58
C THR A 191 -13.40 11.48 6.20
N ASP A 192 -14.56 11.84 6.76
CA ASP A 192 -15.49 10.84 7.29
C ASP A 192 -16.08 10.00 6.15
N LEU A 193 -15.93 8.68 6.26
CA LEU A 193 -16.27 7.72 5.23
C LEU A 193 -16.65 6.39 5.86
N THR A 194 -17.95 6.20 6.06
CA THR A 194 -18.46 5.00 6.70
C THR A 194 -18.57 3.83 5.72
N GLY A 195 -18.14 2.65 6.16
CA GLY A 195 -18.34 1.39 5.43
C GLY A 195 -17.39 1.20 4.23
N ALA A 196 -16.30 1.95 4.17
CA ALA A 196 -15.24 1.69 3.20
C ALA A 196 -14.53 0.36 3.52
N ILE A 197 -14.29 -0.45 2.50
CA ILE A 197 -13.67 -1.78 2.63
C ILE A 197 -12.23 -1.83 2.10
N SER A 198 -11.84 -0.87 1.26
CA SER A 198 -10.50 -0.71 0.71
C SER A 198 -10.24 0.74 0.34
N GLU A 199 -8.97 1.16 0.41
CA GLU A 199 -8.48 2.40 -0.18
C GLU A 199 -7.22 2.10 -1.00
N SER A 200 -7.15 2.71 -2.19
CA SER A 200 -5.98 2.63 -3.06
C SER A 200 -5.90 3.86 -3.96
N GLY A 201 -4.73 4.48 -4.00
CA GLY A 201 -4.43 5.59 -4.92
C GLY A 201 -5.28 6.84 -4.68
N GLY A 202 -5.76 7.06 -3.44
CA GLY A 202 -6.64 8.18 -3.10
C GLY A 202 -8.13 7.90 -3.35
N TYR A 203 -8.50 6.67 -3.68
CA TYR A 203 -9.87 6.25 -3.90
C TYR A 203 -10.26 5.15 -2.91
N ALA A 204 -11.36 5.36 -2.21
CA ALA A 204 -11.93 4.40 -1.29
C ALA A 204 -13.20 3.75 -1.87
N VAL A 205 -13.38 2.45 -1.61
CA VAL A 205 -14.53 1.67 -2.07
C VAL A 205 -15.50 1.50 -0.91
N THR A 206 -16.68 2.10 -1.02
CA THR A 206 -17.79 1.90 -0.08
C THR A 206 -18.84 0.98 -0.72
N VAL A 207 -19.38 0.05 0.06
CA VAL A 207 -20.30 -0.98 -0.45
C VAL A 207 -21.61 -0.94 0.32
N ASP A 208 -22.73 -0.90 -0.43
CA ASP A 208 -24.08 -1.01 0.09
C ASP A 208 -24.84 -2.08 -0.72
N GLY A 209 -25.01 -3.26 -0.12
CA GLY A 209 -25.51 -4.44 -0.82
C GLY A 209 -24.64 -4.80 -2.03
N ASP A 210 -25.24 -4.83 -3.21
CA ASP A 210 -24.56 -5.11 -4.49
C ASP A 210 -24.04 -3.82 -5.17
N THR A 211 -24.16 -2.65 -4.53
CA THR A 211 -23.75 -1.37 -5.11
C THR A 211 -22.43 -0.92 -4.50
N ALA A 212 -21.47 -0.50 -5.32
CA ALA A 212 -20.26 0.15 -4.84
C ALA A 212 -20.20 1.61 -5.28
N ARG A 213 -19.79 2.48 -4.35
CA ARG A 213 -19.43 3.87 -4.64
C ARG A 213 -17.95 4.06 -4.41
N ILE A 214 -17.31 4.66 -5.40
CA ILE A 214 -15.89 4.96 -5.39
C ILE A 214 -15.78 6.43 -5.02
N VAL A 215 -15.16 6.67 -3.89
CA VAL A 215 -15.13 7.97 -3.21
C VAL A 215 -13.70 8.45 -3.16
N THR A 216 -13.46 9.72 -3.48
CA THR A 216 -12.14 10.34 -3.33
C THR A 216 -11.84 10.54 -1.85
N ALA A 217 -10.74 9.97 -1.35
CA ALA A 217 -10.40 9.95 0.07
C ALA A 217 -10.14 11.34 0.67
N ASP A 218 -9.78 12.33 -0.16
CA ASP A 218 -9.47 13.70 0.24
C ASP A 218 -10.71 14.58 0.45
N THR A 219 -11.78 14.37 -0.31
CA THR A 219 -12.98 15.22 -0.27
C THR A 219 -14.26 14.49 0.13
N GLY A 220 -14.26 13.16 0.12
CA GLY A 220 -15.46 12.35 0.39
C GLY A 220 -16.49 12.38 -0.74
N ASN A 221 -16.16 13.01 -1.87
CA ASN A 221 -17.05 13.06 -3.02
C ASN A 221 -17.05 11.73 -3.78
N THR A 222 -18.23 11.30 -4.22
CA THR A 222 -18.35 10.16 -5.13
C THR A 222 -17.74 10.54 -6.47
N ALA A 223 -16.66 9.86 -6.86
CA ALA A 223 -16.07 9.96 -8.19
C ALA A 223 -16.99 9.28 -9.21
N TRP A 224 -17.42 8.06 -8.89
CA TRP A 224 -18.37 7.28 -9.67
C TRP A 224 -18.95 6.14 -8.84
N SER A 225 -19.99 5.48 -9.38
CA SER A 225 -20.65 4.34 -8.74
C SER A 225 -21.01 3.27 -9.75
N THR A 226 -21.25 2.05 -9.27
CA THR A 226 -21.72 0.94 -10.11
C THR A 226 -23.01 1.28 -10.86
N ASP A 227 -23.89 2.09 -10.26
CA ASP A 227 -25.16 2.52 -10.88
C ASP A 227 -24.97 3.37 -12.14
N THR A 228 -23.84 4.08 -12.21
CA THR A 228 -23.50 5.02 -13.28
C THR A 228 -22.46 4.46 -14.26
N LEU A 229 -22.06 3.20 -14.09
CA LEU A 229 -21.01 2.61 -14.92
C LEU A 229 -21.45 2.44 -16.37
N THR A 230 -20.49 2.65 -17.28
CA THR A 230 -20.66 2.25 -18.67
C THR A 230 -20.62 0.72 -18.75
N PRO A 231 -21.65 0.07 -19.32
CA PRO A 231 -21.68 -1.39 -19.45
C PRO A 231 -20.65 -1.88 -20.48
N PRO A 232 -20.13 -3.11 -20.30
CA PRO A 232 -19.42 -3.81 -21.38
C PRO A 232 -20.37 -4.10 -22.55
N PRO A 233 -19.84 -4.42 -23.75
CA PRO A 233 -20.67 -4.74 -24.92
C PRO A 233 -21.73 -5.81 -24.62
N ALA A 234 -22.95 -5.58 -25.11
CA ALA A 234 -24.13 -6.46 -24.95
C ALA A 234 -24.67 -6.61 -23.51
N ALA A 235 -24.08 -5.97 -22.50
CA ALA A 235 -24.64 -5.91 -21.15
C ALA A 235 -25.74 -4.84 -21.03
N ILE A 236 -26.65 -5.07 -20.08
CA ILE A 236 -27.76 -4.16 -19.81
C ILE A 236 -27.28 -3.02 -18.89
N PRO A 237 -27.42 -1.74 -19.29
CA PRO A 237 -27.16 -0.59 -18.41
C PRO A 237 -27.94 -0.70 -17.08
N GLY A 238 -27.32 -0.28 -15.97
CA GLY A 238 -27.97 -0.30 -14.65
C GLY A 238 -28.10 -1.68 -14.00
N THR A 239 -27.43 -2.71 -14.54
CA THR A 239 -27.41 -4.07 -13.93
C THR A 239 -26.07 -4.44 -13.31
N ALA A 240 -25.17 -3.47 -13.19
CA ALA A 240 -23.88 -3.61 -12.53
C ALA A 240 -24.08 -4.04 -11.07
N ARG A 241 -23.36 -5.09 -10.65
CA ARG A 241 -23.30 -5.54 -9.25
C ARG A 241 -21.85 -5.65 -8.82
N PHE A 242 -21.50 -5.04 -7.70
CA PHE A 242 -20.20 -5.16 -7.08
C PHE A 242 -19.90 -6.62 -6.72
N VAL A 243 -18.68 -7.06 -6.99
CA VAL A 243 -18.20 -8.42 -6.67
C VAL A 243 -17.03 -8.35 -5.70
N ALA A 244 -15.98 -7.59 -6.04
CA ALA A 244 -14.75 -7.53 -5.28
C ALA A 244 -13.93 -6.27 -5.59
N THR A 245 -12.92 -6.01 -4.78
CA THR A 245 -11.89 -4.98 -5.00
C THR A 245 -10.51 -5.62 -4.93
N ALA A 246 -9.59 -5.13 -5.76
CA ALA A 246 -8.19 -5.58 -5.78
C ALA A 246 -7.30 -4.41 -6.23
N GLY A 247 -6.44 -3.94 -5.31
CA GLY A 247 -5.56 -2.81 -5.58
C GLY A 247 -6.32 -1.58 -6.10
N ASN A 248 -5.94 -1.08 -7.27
CA ASN A 248 -6.54 0.07 -7.93
C ASN A 248 -7.75 -0.27 -8.83
N ALA A 249 -8.40 -1.42 -8.60
CA ALA A 249 -9.52 -1.88 -9.42
C ALA A 249 -10.70 -2.45 -8.60
N VAL A 250 -11.87 -2.49 -9.24
CA VAL A 250 -13.06 -3.20 -8.76
C VAL A 250 -13.59 -4.15 -9.82
N VAL A 251 -14.18 -5.24 -9.36
CA VAL A 251 -14.80 -6.27 -10.18
C VAL A 251 -16.31 -6.11 -10.10
N VAL A 252 -16.95 -6.07 -11.26
CA VAL A 252 -18.40 -5.83 -11.39
C VAL A 252 -19.00 -6.91 -12.27
N ALA A 253 -20.09 -7.52 -11.80
CA ALA A 253 -20.91 -8.45 -12.57
C ALA A 253 -21.99 -7.69 -13.34
N TRP A 254 -22.24 -8.11 -14.58
CA TRP A 254 -23.20 -7.51 -15.50
C TRP A 254 -24.16 -8.55 -16.07
N THR A 255 -25.42 -8.16 -16.22
CA THR A 255 -26.42 -9.02 -16.87
C THR A 255 -26.33 -8.87 -18.38
N ILE A 256 -26.30 -10.00 -19.11
CA ILE A 256 -26.46 -10.06 -20.56
C ILE A 256 -27.78 -10.76 -20.87
N PRO A 257 -28.70 -10.18 -21.67
CA PRO A 257 -30.02 -10.78 -21.92
C PRO A 257 -29.96 -12.17 -22.55
N THR A 258 -28.93 -12.43 -23.36
CA THR A 258 -28.75 -13.67 -24.12
C THR A 258 -27.99 -14.74 -23.34
N ARG A 259 -27.62 -14.48 -22.08
CA ARG A 259 -26.87 -15.42 -21.24
C ARG A 259 -27.58 -15.62 -19.89
N PRO A 260 -27.65 -16.86 -19.38
CA PRO A 260 -28.23 -17.11 -18.07
C PRO A 260 -27.30 -16.66 -16.94
N GLU A 261 -25.99 -16.75 -17.11
CA GLU A 261 -25.00 -16.29 -16.13
C GLU A 261 -24.50 -14.86 -16.43
N PRO A 262 -24.22 -14.03 -15.39
CA PRO A 262 -23.64 -12.71 -15.60
C PRO A 262 -22.19 -12.82 -16.08
N ILE A 263 -21.75 -11.82 -16.84
CA ILE A 263 -20.31 -11.64 -17.13
C ILE A 263 -19.67 -10.77 -16.06
N GLN A 264 -18.37 -10.89 -15.85
CA GLN A 264 -17.63 -10.01 -14.95
C GLN A 264 -16.71 -9.09 -15.74
N ALA A 265 -16.55 -7.86 -15.27
CA ALA A 265 -15.64 -6.87 -15.84
C ALA A 265 -14.86 -6.15 -14.74
N VAL A 266 -13.62 -5.79 -15.04
CA VAL A 266 -12.71 -5.09 -14.12
C VAL A 266 -12.64 -3.63 -14.53
N TYR A 267 -12.91 -2.74 -13.57
CA TYR A 267 -12.92 -1.29 -13.73
C TYR A 267 -11.82 -0.66 -12.89
N ARG A 268 -11.13 0.33 -13.46
CA ARG A 268 -10.11 1.11 -12.74
C ARG A 268 -10.76 2.11 -11.79
N LEU A 269 -10.25 2.22 -10.56
CA LEU A 269 -10.77 3.12 -9.53
C LEU A 269 -10.76 4.60 -9.94
N SER A 270 -9.76 5.05 -10.68
CA SER A 270 -9.59 6.49 -10.94
C SER A 270 -10.57 7.09 -11.95
N ASP A 271 -11.02 6.31 -12.92
CA ASP A 271 -11.74 6.85 -14.10
C ASP A 271 -12.89 5.95 -14.60
N ALA A 272 -13.16 4.83 -13.92
CA ALA A 272 -14.15 3.84 -14.34
C ALA A 272 -13.87 3.26 -15.75
N GLU A 273 -12.63 3.27 -16.22
CA GLU A 273 -12.28 2.63 -17.48
C GLU A 273 -12.35 1.10 -17.32
N ILE A 274 -12.99 0.43 -18.29
CA ILE A 274 -12.99 -1.04 -18.38
C ILE A 274 -11.59 -1.50 -18.76
N ARG A 275 -10.98 -2.30 -17.90
CA ARG A 275 -9.64 -2.89 -18.11
C ARG A 275 -9.71 -4.32 -18.61
N TRP A 276 -10.80 -5.03 -18.29
CA TRP A 276 -11.00 -6.41 -18.70
C TRP A 276 -12.47 -6.82 -18.65
N ILE A 277 -12.85 -7.79 -19.48
CA ILE A 277 -14.16 -8.42 -19.49
C ILE A 277 -13.94 -9.94 -19.60
N SER A 278 -14.46 -10.71 -18.66
CA SER A 278 -14.52 -12.18 -18.77
C SER A 278 -15.76 -12.58 -19.57
N GLY A 279 -15.54 -13.43 -20.56
CA GLY A 279 -16.58 -14.20 -21.21
C GLY A 279 -17.02 -15.45 -20.44
N SER A 280 -16.38 -15.78 -19.31
CA SER A 280 -16.48 -17.06 -18.60
C SER A 280 -17.68 -17.07 -17.70
N ARG A 281 -18.13 -18.29 -17.39
CA ARG A 281 -19.16 -18.54 -16.38
C ARG A 281 -18.57 -18.64 -14.98
N SER A 282 -17.27 -18.90 -14.86
CA SER A 282 -16.61 -19.06 -13.56
C SER A 282 -16.31 -17.70 -12.94
N PRO A 283 -16.45 -17.56 -11.60
CA PRO A 283 -16.05 -16.35 -10.90
C PRO A 283 -14.58 -16.01 -11.17
N MET A 284 -14.28 -14.73 -11.38
CA MET A 284 -12.89 -14.28 -11.40
C MET A 284 -12.35 -14.21 -9.97
N VAL A 285 -11.07 -14.53 -9.79
CA VAL A 285 -10.30 -14.03 -8.63
C VAL A 285 -9.37 -12.95 -9.14
N VAL A 286 -9.40 -11.79 -8.48
CA VAL A 286 -8.59 -10.64 -8.88
C VAL A 286 -7.66 -10.26 -7.74
N THR A 287 -6.38 -10.11 -8.06
CA THR A 287 -5.34 -9.69 -7.12
C THR A 287 -4.50 -8.59 -7.76
N ALA A 288 -3.86 -7.78 -6.93
CA ALA A 288 -2.99 -6.71 -7.39
C ALA A 288 -1.55 -6.97 -6.93
N ASP A 289 -0.61 -6.74 -7.83
CA ASP A 289 0.81 -6.77 -7.53
C ASP A 289 1.19 -5.47 -6.84
N SER A 290 1.58 -5.57 -5.56
CA SER A 290 1.99 -4.42 -4.76
C SER A 290 3.27 -3.74 -5.26
N SER A 291 4.05 -4.40 -6.12
CA SER A 291 5.30 -3.85 -6.69
C SER A 291 5.08 -3.00 -7.94
N SER A 292 4.18 -3.44 -8.81
CA SER A 292 4.04 -2.89 -10.17
C SER A 292 2.69 -2.20 -10.40
N GLY A 293 1.73 -2.40 -9.49
CA GLY A 293 0.34 -1.96 -9.68
C GLY A 293 -0.41 -2.76 -10.76
N ALA A 294 0.22 -3.79 -11.34
CA ALA A 294 -0.43 -4.68 -12.29
C ALA A 294 -1.53 -5.50 -11.59
N THR A 295 -2.58 -5.83 -12.32
CA THR A 295 -3.69 -6.63 -11.81
C THR A 295 -3.64 -8.01 -12.43
N MET A 296 -3.66 -9.06 -11.61
CA MET A 296 -3.83 -10.43 -12.06
C MET A 296 -5.27 -10.87 -11.89
N ILE A 297 -5.78 -11.59 -12.87
CA ILE A 297 -7.10 -12.18 -12.92
C ILE A 297 -6.92 -13.66 -13.16
N THR A 298 -7.43 -14.52 -12.28
CA THR A 298 -7.65 -15.93 -12.62
C THR A 298 -9.10 -16.11 -13.05
N THR A 299 -9.32 -16.80 -14.16
CA THR A 299 -10.63 -16.96 -14.81
C THR A 299 -10.65 -18.24 -15.61
N ALA A 300 -11.77 -18.96 -15.68
CA ALA A 300 -11.87 -20.16 -16.51
C ALA A 300 -12.05 -19.87 -18.02
N ASP A 301 -11.78 -18.65 -18.48
CA ASP A 301 -12.01 -18.19 -19.86
C ASP A 301 -10.95 -18.58 -20.88
N LEU A 302 -9.69 -18.70 -20.43
CA LEU A 302 -8.62 -19.17 -21.29
C LEU A 302 -8.68 -20.68 -21.17
N THR A 303 -8.97 -21.35 -22.28
CA THR A 303 -9.17 -22.81 -22.41
C THR A 303 -8.46 -23.60 -21.30
N ASP A 304 -9.25 -24.19 -20.39
CA ASP A 304 -8.82 -24.99 -19.23
C ASP A 304 -8.13 -24.23 -18.08
N ASP A 305 -8.83 -23.24 -17.51
CA ASP A 305 -8.36 -22.36 -16.43
C ASP A 305 -7.26 -21.39 -16.87
N GLY A 306 -7.62 -20.12 -16.96
CA GLY A 306 -6.80 -19.03 -17.47
C GLY A 306 -6.32 -18.06 -16.42
N ILE A 307 -5.16 -17.47 -16.67
CA ILE A 307 -4.63 -16.34 -15.90
C ILE A 307 -4.45 -15.18 -16.89
N ALA A 308 -5.01 -14.02 -16.59
CA ALA A 308 -4.78 -12.79 -17.32
C ALA A 308 -4.04 -11.79 -16.42
N VAL A 309 -3.00 -11.16 -16.95
CA VAL A 309 -2.28 -10.08 -16.29
C VAL A 309 -2.52 -8.79 -17.07
N LEU A 310 -3.06 -7.79 -16.38
CA LEU A 310 -3.35 -6.47 -16.89
C LEU A 310 -2.20 -5.53 -16.54
N PHE A 311 -1.46 -5.10 -17.55
CA PHE A 311 -0.46 -4.06 -17.44
C PHE A 311 -1.04 -2.71 -17.83
N GLU A 312 -0.60 -1.65 -17.15
CA GLU A 312 -1.03 -0.30 -17.54
C GLU A 312 -0.49 0.10 -18.93
N GLN A 313 0.76 -0.23 -19.21
CA GLN A 313 1.47 0.21 -20.43
C GLN A 313 1.39 -0.79 -21.58
N TYR A 314 1.33 -2.09 -21.28
CA TYR A 314 1.48 -3.16 -22.27
C TYR A 314 0.16 -3.84 -22.63
N GLY A 315 -0.96 -3.41 -22.04
CA GLY A 315 -2.26 -4.05 -22.20
C GLY A 315 -2.35 -5.37 -21.46
N THR A 316 -3.12 -6.32 -21.99
CA THR A 316 -3.38 -7.61 -21.33
C THR A 316 -2.53 -8.74 -21.90
N ARG A 317 -2.05 -9.61 -21.02
CA ARG A 317 -1.41 -10.87 -21.39
C ARG A 317 -2.09 -12.06 -20.73
N GLY A 318 -2.39 -13.10 -21.51
CA GLY A 318 -3.00 -14.33 -21.03
C GLY A 318 -2.01 -15.48 -20.89
N PHE A 319 -2.29 -16.36 -19.94
CA PHE A 319 -1.61 -17.62 -19.66
C PHE A 319 -2.66 -18.70 -19.44
N THR A 320 -2.28 -19.95 -19.70
CA THR A 320 -3.12 -21.12 -19.43
C THR A 320 -2.56 -21.86 -18.22
N ALA A 321 -3.44 -22.45 -17.39
CA ALA A 321 -3.04 -23.11 -16.15
C ALA A 321 -2.13 -24.32 -16.38
N ASP A 322 -2.19 -24.96 -17.56
CA ASP A 322 -1.29 -26.05 -17.96
C ASP A 322 0.19 -25.62 -18.03
N GLN A 323 0.47 -24.32 -18.19
CA GLN A 323 1.82 -23.76 -18.11
C GLN A 323 2.38 -23.79 -16.67
N PHE A 324 1.53 -24.04 -15.67
CA PHE A 324 1.86 -24.14 -14.25
C PHE A 324 1.49 -25.54 -13.72
N PRO A 325 2.37 -26.55 -13.91
CA PRO A 325 2.03 -27.93 -13.65
C PRO A 325 1.50 -28.19 -12.22
N GLY A 326 0.22 -28.57 -12.13
CA GLY A 326 -0.46 -28.90 -10.86
C GLY A 326 -0.71 -27.72 -9.94
N ALA A 327 -0.53 -26.48 -10.42
CA ALA A 327 -0.75 -25.29 -9.60
C ALA A 327 -2.24 -25.05 -9.35
N ASP A 328 -2.58 -24.73 -8.10
CA ASP A 328 -3.93 -24.39 -7.66
C ASP A 328 -4.01 -22.99 -7.02
N ARG A 329 -2.85 -22.37 -6.79
CA ARG A 329 -2.70 -21.04 -6.20
C ARG A 329 -1.82 -20.20 -7.10
N PHE A 330 -2.24 -18.95 -7.34
CA PHE A 330 -1.53 -18.04 -8.22
C PHE A 330 -1.23 -16.71 -7.53
N ALA A 331 -0.07 -16.15 -7.80
CA ALA A 331 0.34 -14.82 -7.35
C ALA A 331 1.05 -14.08 -8.47
N LEU A 332 0.90 -12.75 -8.50
CA LEU A 332 1.68 -11.87 -9.38
C LEU A 332 2.56 -10.98 -8.50
N VAL A 333 3.87 -11.10 -8.65
CA VAL A 333 4.84 -10.34 -7.85
C VAL A 333 6.00 -9.92 -8.74
N GLY A 334 6.32 -8.63 -8.77
CA GLY A 334 7.45 -8.11 -9.55
C GLY A 334 7.31 -8.31 -11.05
N GLY A 335 6.08 -8.39 -11.57
CA GLY A 335 5.84 -8.73 -12.98
C GLY A 335 6.12 -10.20 -13.34
N VAL A 336 6.15 -11.10 -12.36
CA VAL A 336 6.26 -12.56 -12.56
C VAL A 336 5.01 -13.24 -12.01
N VAL A 337 4.40 -14.10 -12.82
CA VAL A 337 3.29 -14.97 -12.39
C VAL A 337 3.89 -16.21 -11.76
N TYR A 338 3.52 -16.47 -10.51
CA TYR A 338 3.87 -17.67 -9.77
C TYR A 338 2.64 -18.56 -9.68
N GLY A 339 2.76 -19.80 -10.16
CA GLY A 339 1.80 -20.88 -9.91
C GLY A 339 2.37 -21.83 -8.88
N ALA A 340 1.69 -21.97 -7.75
CA ALA A 340 2.07 -22.82 -6.63
C ALA A 340 1.19 -24.07 -6.58
N SER A 341 1.84 -25.20 -6.33
CA SER A 341 1.24 -26.51 -6.02
C SER A 341 1.84 -27.03 -4.71
N ASP A 342 1.36 -28.19 -4.25
CA ASP A 342 1.96 -28.84 -3.08
C ASP A 342 3.37 -29.41 -3.35
N SER A 343 3.76 -29.54 -4.62
CA SER A 343 5.08 -30.05 -5.02
C SER A 343 6.09 -28.95 -5.36
N GLY A 344 5.66 -27.70 -5.50
CA GLY A 344 6.54 -26.56 -5.71
C GLY A 344 5.87 -25.39 -6.42
N VAL A 345 6.69 -24.45 -6.87
CA VAL A 345 6.30 -23.21 -7.53
C VAL A 345 6.95 -23.14 -8.90
N THR A 346 6.15 -22.76 -9.90
CA THR A 346 6.61 -22.41 -11.26
C THR A 346 6.47 -20.91 -11.45
N ALA A 347 7.52 -20.27 -11.96
CA ALA A 347 7.56 -18.84 -12.24
C ALA A 347 7.61 -18.58 -13.74
N ILE A 348 6.74 -17.69 -14.22
CA ILE A 348 6.67 -17.26 -15.61
C ILE A 348 6.72 -15.74 -15.66
N ASP A 349 7.66 -15.19 -16.42
CA ASP A 349 7.75 -13.76 -16.66
C ASP A 349 6.47 -13.27 -17.34
N ALA A 350 5.78 -12.33 -16.69
CA ALA A 350 4.44 -11.96 -17.11
C ALA A 350 4.45 -11.15 -18.43
N THR A 351 5.60 -10.59 -18.82
CA THR A 351 5.72 -9.79 -20.04
C THR A 351 6.10 -10.62 -21.27
N SER A 352 7.00 -11.59 -21.13
CA SER A 352 7.56 -12.42 -22.21
C SER A 352 6.92 -13.81 -22.29
N GLY A 353 6.29 -14.26 -21.20
CA GLY A 353 5.71 -15.60 -21.06
C GLY A 353 6.73 -16.73 -20.98
N ARG A 354 8.00 -16.41 -20.72
CA ARG A 354 9.05 -17.40 -20.53
C ARG A 354 9.02 -17.91 -19.09
N VAL A 355 9.18 -19.23 -18.93
CA VAL A 355 9.43 -19.83 -17.61
C VAL A 355 10.78 -19.32 -17.12
N THR A 356 10.78 -18.65 -15.96
CA THR A 356 11.97 -18.08 -15.33
C THR A 356 12.57 -19.05 -14.29
N GLY A 357 11.80 -20.03 -13.84
CA GLY A 357 12.32 -21.13 -13.01
C GLY A 357 11.24 -21.95 -12.34
N THR A 358 11.69 -22.98 -11.62
CA THR A 358 10.87 -23.76 -10.68
C THR A 358 11.61 -23.87 -9.35
N SER A 359 10.87 -23.98 -8.25
CA SER A 359 11.46 -24.12 -6.91
C SER A 359 10.53 -24.87 -5.96
N PRO A 360 11.05 -25.67 -5.01
CA PRO A 360 10.25 -26.21 -3.92
C PRO A 360 9.85 -25.15 -2.87
N SER A 361 10.45 -23.95 -2.92
CA SER A 361 10.16 -22.85 -2.01
C SER A 361 8.90 -22.08 -2.40
N ALA A 362 8.31 -21.41 -1.41
CA ALA A 362 7.20 -20.50 -1.63
C ALA A 362 7.56 -19.38 -2.64
N ALA A 363 6.53 -18.86 -3.31
CA ALA A 363 6.66 -17.66 -4.12
C ALA A 363 7.15 -16.48 -3.26
N PRO A 364 7.92 -15.54 -3.84
CA PRO A 364 8.28 -14.33 -3.13
C PRO A 364 7.03 -13.55 -2.78
N THR A 365 7.07 -12.85 -1.65
CA THR A 365 5.98 -12.01 -1.15
C THR A 365 6.07 -10.58 -1.68
N ALA A 366 7.29 -10.14 -2.01
CA ALA A 366 7.60 -8.80 -2.49
C ALA A 366 8.87 -8.83 -3.34
N VAL A 367 8.94 -8.04 -4.40
CA VAL A 367 10.11 -7.87 -5.28
C VAL A 367 10.30 -6.39 -5.58
N THR A 368 11.47 -5.83 -5.28
CA THR A 368 11.82 -4.44 -5.60
C THR A 368 12.11 -4.28 -7.10
N SER A 369 12.07 -3.03 -7.59
CA SER A 369 12.38 -2.72 -8.99
C SER A 369 13.82 -3.07 -9.41
N ASN A 370 14.73 -3.22 -8.46
CA ASN A 370 16.11 -3.64 -8.72
C ASN A 370 16.29 -5.17 -8.70
N GLY A 371 15.21 -5.94 -8.49
CA GLY A 371 15.22 -7.40 -8.50
C GLY A 371 15.73 -8.04 -7.21
N VAL A 372 15.54 -7.41 -6.05
CA VAL A 372 15.64 -8.13 -4.75
C VAL A 372 14.24 -8.58 -4.36
N ALA A 373 14.11 -9.85 -3.96
CA ALA A 373 12.86 -10.43 -3.50
C ALA A 373 12.93 -10.85 -2.05
N LEU A 374 11.84 -10.62 -1.31
CA LEU A 374 11.61 -11.23 -0.01
C LEU A 374 10.72 -12.44 -0.16
N ALA A 375 11.18 -13.56 0.38
CA ALA A 375 10.38 -14.77 0.54
C ALA A 375 10.29 -15.14 2.02
N GLN A 376 9.14 -15.68 2.41
CA GLN A 376 8.92 -16.15 3.76
C GLN A 376 9.86 -17.33 4.06
N SER A 377 10.47 -17.32 5.24
CA SER A 377 11.40 -18.35 5.72
C SER A 377 11.17 -18.63 7.21
N SER A 378 11.92 -19.56 7.78
CA SER A 378 11.88 -19.84 9.23
C SER A 378 12.29 -18.65 10.08
N ASP A 379 13.12 -17.76 9.52
CA ASP A 379 13.72 -16.62 10.21
C ASP A 379 12.86 -15.34 9.99
N GLY A 380 11.63 -15.50 9.51
CA GLY A 380 10.74 -14.42 9.06
C GLY A 380 10.78 -14.29 7.56
N TYR A 381 11.64 -13.40 7.05
CA TYR A 381 11.81 -13.16 5.61
C TYR A 381 13.27 -13.17 5.20
N THR A 382 13.56 -13.80 4.07
CA THR A 382 14.91 -13.89 3.49
C THR A 382 14.94 -13.26 2.10
N ALA A 383 15.98 -12.46 1.86
CA ALA A 383 16.19 -11.75 0.62
C ALA A 383 17.02 -12.53 -0.40
N PHE A 384 16.61 -12.48 -1.66
CA PHE A 384 17.30 -13.11 -2.80
C PHE A 384 17.40 -12.14 -3.97
N LYS A 385 18.47 -12.24 -4.78
CA LYS A 385 18.60 -11.44 -6.01
C LYS A 385 18.14 -12.24 -7.23
N VAL A 386 17.43 -11.59 -8.16
CA VAL A 386 17.12 -12.14 -9.48
C VAL A 386 18.42 -12.54 -10.19
N ILE A 387 18.42 -13.68 -10.88
CA ILE A 387 19.53 -14.09 -11.74
C ILE A 387 19.50 -13.23 -13.01
N PRO A 388 20.55 -12.45 -13.35
CA PRO A 388 20.54 -11.53 -14.51
C PRO A 388 20.50 -12.18 -15.91
N HIS A 389 20.13 -13.45 -16.02
CA HIS A 389 20.26 -14.24 -17.25
C HIS A 389 18.97 -14.92 -17.71
N PHE A 390 17.81 -14.35 -17.36
CA PHE A 390 16.52 -14.66 -17.96
C PHE A 390 15.89 -13.42 -18.60
#